data_AF-A0A3Q8ULQ1-F1
#
_entry.id   AF-A0A3Q8ULQ1-F1
#
_cell.length_a   1.000
_cell.length_b   1.000
_cell.length_c   1.000
_cell.angle_alpha   90.00
_cell.angle_beta   90.00
_cell.angle_gamma   90.00
#
_symmetry.space_group_name_H-M   'P 1'
#
loop_
_entity.id
_entity.type
_entity.pdbx_description
1 polymer ?
#
loop_
_entity_poly.entity_id
_entity_poly.type
_entity_poly.pdbx_seq_one_letter_code
_entity_poly.pdbx_strand_id
1 'polypeptide(L)' 'MKLSDAEKNNRLLEVFLKKSDREYYDLEITEDHQKLYDQYVSGDLNKQDFDEYLKKLAHN' A
#
# COMPACT_ATOMS: atom_id res chain seq x y z
N MET A 1 -4.02 8.13 -16.78
CA MET A 1 -4.16 6.85 -17.51
C MET A 1 -4.92 5.90 -16.61
N LYS A 2 -5.91 5.15 -17.11
CA LYS A 2 -6.51 4.07 -16.31
C LYS A 2 -5.49 2.94 -16.20
N LEU A 3 -5.27 2.42 -14.98
CA LEU A 3 -4.44 1.24 -14.78
C LEU A 3 -4.98 0.07 -15.61
N SER A 4 -4.09 -0.72 -16.19
CA SER A 4 -4.50 -2.02 -16.73
C SER A 4 -4.95 -2.96 -15.61
N ASP A 5 -5.80 -3.93 -15.93
CA ASP A 5 -6.25 -4.93 -14.94
C ASP A 5 -5.08 -5.70 -14.33
N ALA A 6 -4.04 -5.98 -15.12
CA ALA A 6 -2.82 -6.62 -14.66
C ALA A 6 -2.07 -5.75 -13.63
N GLU A 7 -1.90 -4.46 -13.89
CA GLU A 7 -1.25 -3.54 -12.95
C GLU A 7 -2.08 -3.39 -11.67
N LYS A 8 -3.40 -3.25 -11.79
CA LYS A 8 -4.28 -3.16 -10.63
C LYS A 8 -4.20 -4.41 -9.75
N ASN A 9 -4.20 -5.59 -10.36
CA ASN A 9 -4.05 -6.87 -9.64
C ASN A 9 -2.69 -6.98 -8.95
N ASN A 10 -1.60 -6.58 -9.62
CA ASN A 10 -0.27 -6.55 -9.01
C ASN A 10 -0.23 -5.63 -7.79
N ARG A 11 -0.82 -4.44 -7.88
CA ARG A 11 -0.88 -3.48 -6.76
C ARG A 11 -1.72 -4.00 -5.61
N LEU A 12 -2.86 -4.64 -5.89
CA LEU A 12 -3.69 -5.29 -4.89
C LEU A 12 -2.93 -6.41 -4.14
N LEU A 13 -2.17 -7.23 -4.87
CA LEU A 13 -1.32 -8.27 -4.27
C LEU A 13 -0.24 -7.68 -3.38
N GLU A 14 0.43 -6.61 -3.81
CA GLU A 14 1.44 -5.93 -2.99
C GLU A 14 0.84 -5.37 -1.69
N VAL A 15 -0.32 -4.70 -1.78
CA VAL A 15 -1.04 -4.19 -0.60
C VAL A 15 -1.45 -5.33 0.33
N PHE A 16 -1.95 -6.44 -0.21
CA PHE A 16 -2.32 -7.61 0.57
C PHE A 16 -1.12 -8.14 1.37
N LEU A 17 0.03 -8.33 0.72
CA LEU A 17 1.25 -8.79 1.38
C LEU A 17 1.70 -7.83 2.49
N LYS A 18 1.66 -6.51 2.25
CA LYS A 18 2.02 -5.52 3.27
C LYS A 18 1.08 -5.52 4.48
N LYS A 19 -0.21 -5.76 4.27
CA LYS A 19 -1.18 -5.93 5.37
C LYS A 19 -0.89 -7.21 6.14
N SER A 20 -0.62 -8.32 5.46
CA SER A 20 -0.27 -9.60 6.09
C SER A 20 1.04 -9.52 6.87
N ASP A 21 2.06 -8.83 6.36
CA ASP A 21 3.31 -8.58 7.11
C ASP A 21 3.01 -7.88 8.44
N ARG A 22 2.17 -6.85 8.42
CA ARG A 22 1.80 -6.10 9.63
C ARG A 22 1.00 -6.93 10.61
N GLU A 23 0.02 -7.67 10.12
CA GLU A 23 -0.77 -8.59 10.95
C GLU A 23 0.12 -9.67 11.58
N TYR A 24 1.09 -10.20 10.83
CA TYR A 24 2.06 -11.17 11.34
C TYR A 24 2.92 -10.60 12.48
N TYR A 25 3.30 -9.33 12.40
CA TYR A 25 4.07 -8.63 13.43
C TYR A 25 3.20 -7.93 14.49
N ASP A 26 1.89 -8.15 14.52
CA ASP A 26 0.93 -7.49 15.41
C ASP A 26 1.00 -5.95 15.36
N LEU A 27 1.33 -5.42 14.18
CA LEU A 27 1.43 -3.97 13.92
C LEU A 27 0.08 -3.40 13.54
N GLU A 28 -0.29 -2.29 14.17
CA GLU A 28 -1.55 -1.60 13.87
C GLU A 28 -1.60 -1.11 12.41
N ILE A 29 -2.73 -1.36 11.73
CA ILE A 29 -3.06 -0.74 10.45
C ILE A 29 -3.92 0.49 10.73
N THR A 30 -3.26 1.64 10.86
CA THR A 30 -3.95 2.93 11.07
C THR A 30 -4.72 3.39 9.82
N GLU A 31 -5.57 4.40 9.97
CA GLU A 31 -6.28 5.03 8.84
C GLU A 31 -5.33 5.57 7.75
N ASP A 32 -4.15 6.08 8.12
CA ASP A 32 -3.16 6.58 7.16
C ASP A 32 -2.60 5.46 6.28
N HIS A 33 -2.46 4.25 6.84
CA HIS A 33 -2.08 3.07 6.05
C HIS A 33 -3.17 2.71 5.04
N GLN A 34 -4.43 2.72 5.47
CA GLN A 34 -5.55 2.43 4.57
C GLN A 34 -5.62 3.43 3.42
N LYS A 35 -5.55 4.74 3.72
CA LYS A 35 -5.51 5.80 2.70
C LYS A 35 -4.35 5.61 1.73
N LEU A 36 -3.15 5.29 2.23
CA LEU A 36 -1.98 5.07 1.39
C LEU A 36 -2.15 3.87 0.46
N TYR A 37 -2.71 2.77 0.96
CA TYR A 37 -3.02 1.58 0.16
C TYR A 37 -4.06 1.87 -0.94
N ASP A 38 -5.13 2.60 -0.61
CA ASP A 38 -6.16 2.97 -1.57
C ASP A 38 -5.60 3.87 -2.68
N GLN A 39 -4.78 4.87 -2.35
CA GLN A 39 -4.12 5.74 -3.33
C GLN A 39 -3.15 4.98 -4.25
N TYR A 40 -2.46 3.96 -3.72
CA TYR A 40 -1.61 3.11 -4.53
C TYR A 40 -2.43 2.24 -5.48
N VAL A 41 -3.50 1.60 -5.00
CA VAL A 41 -4.37 0.74 -5.82
C VAL A 41 -5.16 1.53 -6.87
N SER A 42 -5.56 2.77 -6.58
CA SER A 42 -6.29 3.64 -7.51
C SER A 42 -5.44 4.07 -8.71
N GLY A 43 -4.11 4.09 -8.56
CA GLY A 43 -3.20 4.62 -9.56
C GLY A 43 -2.79 6.07 -9.32
N ASP A 44 -3.33 6.72 -8.29
CA ASP A 44 -2.98 8.10 -7.93
C ASP A 44 -1.55 8.21 -7.39
N LEU A 45 -1.05 7.11 -6.80
CA LEU A 45 0.31 7.01 -6.30
C LEU A 45 1.14 6.01 -7.13
N ASN A 46 2.39 6.37 -7.41
CA ASN A 46 3.35 5.43 -8.01
C ASN A 46 4.02 4.58 -6.93
N LYS A 47 4.73 3.53 -7.34
CA LYS A 47 5.39 2.59 -6.42
C LYS A 47 6.47 3.24 -5.56
N GLN A 48 7.27 4.14 -6.13
CA GLN A 48 8.36 4.79 -5.41
C GLN A 48 7.82 5.64 -4.26
N ASP A 49 6.81 6.47 -4.52
CA ASP A 49 6.18 7.30 -3.50
C ASP A 49 5.43 6.44 -2.46
N PHE A 50 4.78 5.35 -2.89
CA PHE A 50 4.14 4.40 -1.99
C PHE A 50 5.12 3.81 -0.96
N ASP A 51 6.26 3.28 -1.41
CA ASP A 51 7.27 2.71 -0.53
C ASP A 51 7.87 3.77 0.42
N GLU A 52 8.10 4.99 -0.06
CA GLU A 52 8.63 6.08 0.75
C GLU A 52 7.66 6.54 1.85
N TYR A 53 6.38 6.72 1.53
CA TYR A 53 5.37 7.05 2.54
C TYR A 53 5.16 5.90 3.52
N LEU A 54 5.17 4.65 3.06
CA LEU A 54 4.99 3.49 3.92
C LEU A 54 6.14 3.38 4.95
N LYS A 55 7.39 3.64 4.55
CA LYS A 55 8.53 3.69 5.47
C LYS A 55 8.38 4.77 6.54
N LYS A 56 7.89 5.96 6.16
CA LYS A 56 7.65 7.06 7.11
C LYS A 56 6.60 6.68 8.15
N LEU A 57 5.54 5.98 7.74
CA LEU A 57 4.51 5.50 8.65
C LEU A 57 4.96 4.35 9.56
N ALA A 58 6.04 3.63 9.22
CA ALA A 58 6.60 2.56 10.04
C ALA A 58 7.58 3.06 11.13
N HIS A 59 7.99 4.34 11.07
CA HIS A 59 8.98 4.94 11.99
C HIS A 59 8.37 6.00 12.93
N ASN A 60 7.06 6.22 12.88
CA ASN A 60 6.31 7.01 13.85
C ASN A 60 5.63 6.09 14.87
#